data_AF-A0A3D9BLL7-F1
#
_entry.id   AF-A0A3D9BLL7-F1
#
_cell.length_a   1.000
_cell.length_b   1.000
_cell.length_c   1.000
_cell.angle_alpha   90.00
_cell.angle_beta   90.00
_cell.angle_gamma   90.00
#
_symmetry.space_group_name_H-M   'P 1'
#
loop_
_entity.id
_entity.type
_entity.pdbx_description
1 polymer ?
#
loop_
_entity_poly.entity_id
_entity_poly.type
_entity_poly.pdbx_seq_one_letter_code
_entity_poly.pdbx_strand_id
1 'polypeptide(L)'
;MSNPTTPGVSVEEITKLPYSIALIDTAIPVFIGYTDQIPEGYDLNDVNNKKLKISSLLEFEDKFGKAKLESLQLKDTKDKGVTVVAPEVQFLMYYSLQMYFANGGGPCYIVSVGTYASASTGVQLSSLINGLDKVDTLKAIKDPILLVFPDAVSLTEPSFYELYNYTIGELETKNRFAILDTYEGNSTTIGNFRAGVSSTNHAAAYFPHLKTILNYSFDEDKIITHAGLQEEGQESDDLYAGEIAAIKVLRDLASLEISNESVNGFVLADLLSQAIAITEEIYENADSKDALKEAINDSKDVVDAIYGGIIDDFKIPEDLKVDTPIFRGEFDGLIDAIRLSIDKVGNANGLTLKNLQASDSLLYNQIKEAIRSLQVVLPPSSAIAGVYGRVDSIRGVWKAPANVSLSYVTEPTEKVSEKEQSDLNIHNSGKSINAVRTFTGKGNLIWGARTLDGKDKKSDGKDNEWKYIHVRRYYDMIQQSISKALERFIDEPNTSHTWLRAKTMLENFLNQQWMEGALAGSTPKEAYEVKVYGTEDPVTHNITNPMNIEIKIALVRPAEFIILNFSHKLQQS
;
A
#
# COMPACT_ATOMS: atom_id res chain seq x y z
N MET A 1 -14.30 -59.46 -14.41
CA MET A 1 -14.09 -60.61 -15.30
C MET A 1 -15.40 -60.91 -16.00
N SER A 2 -15.48 -60.62 -17.30
CA SER A 2 -16.58 -61.08 -18.16
C SER A 2 -16.47 -62.59 -18.33
N ASN A 3 -17.41 -63.36 -17.78
CA ASN A 3 -17.52 -64.79 -18.07
C ASN A 3 -18.06 -64.95 -19.51
N PRO A 4 -17.25 -65.39 -20.48
CA PRO A 4 -17.75 -65.57 -21.83
C PRO A 4 -18.60 -66.85 -21.87
N THR A 5 -19.91 -66.69 -22.07
CA THR A 5 -20.88 -67.80 -22.12
C THR A 5 -21.09 -68.37 -23.52
N THR A 6 -20.30 -67.94 -24.51
CA THR A 6 -20.37 -68.43 -25.89
C THR A 6 -18.97 -68.61 -26.50
N PRO A 7 -18.76 -69.62 -27.36
CA PRO A 7 -17.50 -69.78 -28.09
C PRO A 7 -17.29 -68.62 -29.07
N GLY A 8 -16.27 -67.79 -28.86
CA GLY A 8 -15.93 -66.65 -29.71
C GLY A 8 -14.68 -65.91 -29.22
N VAL A 9 -14.18 -64.95 -30.00
CA VAL A 9 -13.07 -64.07 -29.59
C VAL A 9 -13.65 -62.88 -28.82
N SER A 10 -13.36 -62.79 -27.52
CA SER A 10 -13.68 -61.63 -26.69
C SER A 10 -12.52 -60.64 -26.69
N VAL A 11 -12.78 -59.38 -27.06
CA VAL A 11 -11.83 -58.28 -26.90
C VAL A 11 -12.17 -57.56 -25.60
N GLU A 12 -11.24 -57.56 -24.65
CA GLU A 12 -11.33 -56.75 -23.42
C GLU A 12 -10.35 -55.59 -23.55
N GLU A 13 -10.87 -54.36 -23.54
CA GLU A 13 -10.04 -53.16 -23.57
C GLU A 13 -9.58 -52.84 -22.15
N ILE A 14 -8.38 -53.28 -21.80
CA ILE A 14 -7.75 -52.93 -20.52
C ILE A 14 -6.98 -51.63 -20.72
N THR A 15 -7.62 -50.50 -20.45
CA THR A 15 -6.99 -49.17 -20.50
C THR A 15 -5.93 -49.05 -19.42
N LYS A 16 -4.65 -49.12 -19.81
CA LYS A 16 -3.47 -48.93 -18.93
C LYS A 16 -2.78 -47.58 -19.19
N LEU A 17 -3.54 -46.50 -19.32
CA LEU A 17 -2.92 -45.18 -19.38
C LEU A 17 -2.19 -44.91 -18.06
N PRO A 18 -0.94 -44.41 -18.08
CA PRO A 18 -0.25 -44.05 -16.86
C PRO A 18 -1.02 -42.93 -16.16
N TYR A 19 -1.17 -43.06 -14.84
CA TYR A 19 -1.76 -42.01 -14.04
C TYR A 19 -0.89 -40.76 -14.09
N SER A 20 -1.52 -39.61 -14.28
CA SER A 20 -0.87 -38.30 -14.21
C SER A 20 -1.21 -37.59 -12.91
N ILE A 21 -0.25 -36.78 -12.46
CA ILE A 21 -0.40 -35.84 -11.35
C ILE A 21 -0.53 -34.46 -11.99
N ALA A 22 -1.60 -33.74 -11.67
CA ALA A 22 -1.77 -32.35 -12.06
C ALA A 22 -1.28 -31.45 -10.94
N LEU A 23 -0.53 -30.41 -11.29
CA LEU A 23 -0.15 -29.36 -10.34
C LEU A 23 -1.39 -28.57 -9.90
N ILE A 24 -1.43 -28.21 -8.62
CA ILE A 24 -2.46 -27.37 -8.04
C ILE A 24 -1.95 -25.92 -8.00
N ASP A 25 -2.82 -24.96 -8.29
CA ASP A 25 -2.48 -23.55 -8.21
C ASP A 25 -2.20 -23.12 -6.76
N THR A 26 -1.02 -22.57 -6.48
CA THR A 26 -0.61 -22.10 -5.15
C THR A 26 -0.58 -20.58 -5.01
N ALA A 27 -1.12 -19.89 -6.01
CA ALA A 27 -1.02 -18.45 -6.16
C ALA A 27 -2.39 -17.79 -6.29
N ILE A 28 -3.47 -18.47 -5.90
CA ILE A 28 -4.82 -17.90 -5.89
C ILE A 28 -4.98 -17.15 -4.57
N PRO A 29 -5.00 -15.80 -4.59
CA PRO A 29 -5.15 -15.05 -3.36
C PRO A 29 -6.61 -14.98 -2.92
N VAL A 30 -6.79 -14.93 -1.61
CA VAL A 30 -8.03 -14.56 -0.94
C VAL A 30 -7.80 -13.19 -0.34
N PHE A 31 -8.52 -12.20 -0.86
CA PHE A 31 -8.54 -10.84 -0.33
C PHE A 31 -9.65 -10.72 0.71
N ILE A 32 -9.28 -10.35 1.93
CA ILE A 32 -10.22 -10.18 3.05
C ILE A 32 -10.28 -8.70 3.41
N GLY A 33 -11.47 -8.10 3.36
CA GLY A 33 -11.66 -6.68 3.66
C GLY A 33 -13.05 -6.17 3.29
N TYR A 34 -13.22 -4.86 3.25
CA TYR A 34 -14.49 -4.19 3.02
C TYR A 34 -14.70 -3.83 1.54
N THR A 35 -15.94 -3.89 1.11
CA THR A 35 -16.35 -3.53 -0.27
C THR A 35 -17.39 -2.42 -0.27
N ASP A 36 -17.72 -1.87 -1.43
CA ASP A 36 -18.75 -0.84 -1.55
C ASP A 36 -20.14 -1.47 -1.38
N GLN A 37 -20.36 -2.58 -2.07
CA GLN A 37 -21.60 -3.34 -2.05
C GLN A 37 -21.35 -4.84 -1.95
N ILE A 38 -22.42 -5.58 -1.69
CA ILE A 38 -22.44 -7.04 -1.62
C ILE A 38 -23.37 -7.54 -2.74
N PRO A 39 -22.93 -8.50 -3.59
CA PRO A 39 -23.76 -8.96 -4.69
C PRO A 39 -24.96 -9.78 -4.19
N GLU A 40 -26.06 -9.79 -4.94
CA GLU A 40 -27.25 -10.55 -4.58
C GLU A 40 -26.94 -12.06 -4.43
N GLY A 41 -27.41 -12.65 -3.34
CA GLY A 41 -27.17 -14.06 -3.00
C GLY A 41 -25.77 -14.35 -2.45
N TYR A 42 -24.99 -13.32 -2.09
CA TYR A 42 -23.76 -13.47 -1.33
C TYR A 42 -24.06 -13.55 0.17
N ASP A 43 -23.61 -14.63 0.80
CA ASP A 43 -23.63 -14.79 2.25
C ASP A 43 -22.34 -15.50 2.67
N LEU A 44 -21.59 -14.91 3.61
CA LEU A 44 -20.40 -15.54 4.18
C LEU A 44 -20.73 -16.74 5.08
N ASN A 45 -21.98 -16.86 5.53
CA ASN A 45 -22.46 -18.00 6.31
C ASN A 45 -22.95 -19.15 5.44
N ASP A 46 -23.21 -18.93 4.15
CA ASP A 46 -23.52 -20.01 3.21
C ASP A 46 -22.24 -20.70 2.74
N VAL A 47 -22.01 -21.90 3.25
CA VAL A 47 -20.87 -22.76 2.88
C VAL A 47 -20.79 -23.07 1.37
N ASN A 48 -21.89 -22.91 0.64
CA ASN A 48 -21.96 -23.11 -0.81
C ASN A 48 -21.92 -21.80 -1.60
N ASN A 49 -21.58 -20.67 -0.98
CA ASN A 49 -21.47 -19.39 -1.67
C ASN A 49 -20.47 -19.46 -2.83
N LYS A 50 -20.97 -19.31 -4.06
CA LYS A 50 -20.18 -19.34 -5.30
C LYS A 50 -19.78 -17.96 -5.80
N LYS A 51 -20.20 -16.88 -5.13
CA LYS A 51 -20.04 -15.49 -5.57
C LYS A 51 -18.73 -14.84 -5.09
N LEU A 52 -17.81 -15.64 -4.53
CA LEU A 52 -16.52 -15.18 -4.01
C LEU A 52 -15.48 -14.95 -5.12
N LYS A 53 -15.54 -15.73 -6.21
CA LYS A 53 -14.48 -15.74 -7.22
C LYS A 53 -14.68 -14.61 -8.24
N ILE A 54 -13.59 -13.94 -8.57
CA ILE A 54 -13.48 -12.98 -9.66
C ILE A 54 -12.29 -13.33 -10.55
N SER A 55 -12.34 -12.91 -11.81
CA SER A 55 -11.27 -13.12 -12.80
C SER A 55 -10.70 -11.82 -13.38
N SER A 56 -11.35 -10.68 -13.10
CA SER A 56 -10.91 -9.36 -13.57
C SER A 56 -11.40 -8.25 -12.64
N LEU A 57 -10.78 -7.08 -12.76
CA LEU A 57 -11.22 -5.88 -12.05
C LEU A 57 -12.64 -5.45 -12.45
N LEU A 58 -13.03 -5.59 -13.73
CA LEU A 58 -14.38 -5.25 -14.19
C LEU A 58 -15.44 -6.11 -13.48
N GLU A 59 -15.16 -7.40 -13.30
CA GLU A 59 -16.04 -8.32 -12.56
C GLU A 59 -16.09 -7.96 -11.07
N PHE A 60 -15.01 -7.43 -10.49
CA PHE A 60 -15.03 -6.89 -9.14
C PHE A 60 -15.95 -5.68 -9.05
N GLU A 61 -15.80 -4.70 -9.95
CA GLU A 61 -16.62 -3.48 -9.96
C GLU A 61 -18.11 -3.79 -10.07
N ASP A 62 -18.48 -4.73 -10.94
CA ASP A 62 -19.87 -5.16 -11.12
C ASP A 62 -20.46 -5.81 -9.85
N LYS A 63 -19.68 -6.67 -9.17
CA LYS A 63 -20.16 -7.43 -8.01
C LYS A 63 -20.06 -6.70 -6.67
N PHE A 64 -18.95 -6.00 -6.46
CA PHE A 64 -18.52 -5.47 -5.16
C PHE A 64 -18.39 -3.95 -5.14
N GLY A 65 -18.49 -3.29 -6.29
CA GLY A 65 -18.44 -1.83 -6.44
C GLY A 65 -17.04 -1.24 -6.49
N LYS A 66 -16.94 0.07 -6.23
CA LYS A 66 -15.71 0.86 -6.44
C LYS A 66 -15.07 1.31 -5.12
N ALA A 67 -14.06 2.18 -5.19
CA ALA A 67 -13.53 2.83 -3.99
C ALA A 67 -14.61 3.67 -3.28
N LYS A 68 -14.49 3.77 -1.96
CA LYS A 68 -15.23 4.76 -1.18
C LYS A 68 -14.91 6.16 -1.69
N LEU A 69 -15.95 6.97 -1.85
CA LEU A 69 -15.80 8.38 -2.21
C LEU A 69 -15.42 9.19 -0.96
N GLU A 70 -14.26 9.83 -1.01
CA GLU A 70 -13.73 10.65 0.07
C GLU A 70 -14.28 12.08 0.01
N SER A 71 -14.36 12.72 1.17
CA SER A 71 -14.72 14.14 1.26
C SER A 71 -13.51 15.01 0.91
N LEU A 72 -13.73 16.09 0.16
CA LEU A 72 -12.66 16.98 -0.24
C LEU A 72 -12.29 17.93 0.91
N GLN A 73 -11.01 17.90 1.30
CA GLN A 73 -10.43 18.83 2.25
C GLN A 73 -9.33 19.65 1.56
N LEU A 74 -9.41 20.96 1.68
CA LEU A 74 -8.53 21.92 1.04
C LEU A 74 -7.78 22.74 2.09
N LYS A 75 -6.57 23.18 1.76
CA LYS A 75 -5.78 24.16 2.52
C LYS A 75 -5.18 25.20 1.57
N ASP A 76 -5.35 26.47 1.91
CA ASP A 76 -4.70 27.56 1.19
C ASP A 76 -3.17 27.52 1.35
N THR A 77 -2.46 28.02 0.35
CA THR A 77 -0.99 28.10 0.34
C THR A 77 -0.52 29.54 0.20
N LYS A 78 0.65 29.84 0.77
CA LYS A 78 1.23 31.20 0.77
C LYS A 78 1.43 31.78 -0.64
N ASP A 79 1.56 30.92 -1.66
CA ASP A 79 1.73 31.32 -3.07
C ASP A 79 0.38 31.53 -3.81
N LYS A 80 -0.72 31.82 -3.09
CA LYS A 80 -2.07 32.02 -3.64
C LYS A 80 -2.64 30.81 -4.39
N GLY A 81 -2.20 29.61 -4.02
CA GLY A 81 -2.69 28.33 -4.55
C GLY A 81 -3.48 27.55 -3.51
N VAL A 82 -4.22 26.54 -3.96
CA VAL A 82 -4.93 25.60 -3.07
C VAL A 82 -4.30 24.23 -3.13
N THR A 83 -4.14 23.60 -1.98
CA THR A 83 -3.69 22.21 -1.85
C THR A 83 -4.81 21.32 -1.34
N VAL A 84 -4.85 20.08 -1.81
CA VAL A 84 -5.77 19.07 -1.30
C VAL A 84 -5.07 18.32 -0.18
N VAL A 85 -5.70 18.28 0.99
CA VAL A 85 -5.24 17.46 2.11
C VAL A 85 -5.48 15.99 1.74
N ALA A 86 -4.44 15.17 1.83
CA ALA A 86 -4.53 13.76 1.53
C ALA A 86 -5.56 13.08 2.45
N PRO A 87 -6.58 12.38 1.91
CA PRO A 87 -7.57 11.74 2.76
C PRO A 87 -6.97 10.54 3.50
N GLU A 88 -7.35 10.37 4.76
CA GLU A 88 -7.04 9.18 5.55
C GLU A 88 -7.93 8.01 5.10
N VAL A 89 -7.54 7.36 4.01
CA VAL A 89 -8.32 6.27 3.43
C VAL A 89 -8.26 5.02 4.31
N GLN A 90 -9.43 4.59 4.74
CA GLN A 90 -9.60 3.40 5.60
C GLN A 90 -9.86 2.12 4.81
N PHE A 91 -10.39 2.22 3.59
CA PHE A 91 -10.77 1.05 2.78
C PHE A 91 -9.95 1.02 1.49
N LEU A 92 -8.94 0.15 1.45
CA LEU A 92 -7.94 0.05 0.41
C LEU A 92 -8.16 -1.15 -0.53
N MET A 93 -9.14 -2.02 -0.25
CA MET A 93 -9.48 -3.20 -1.05
C MET A 93 -9.56 -2.93 -2.56
N TYR A 94 -10.31 -1.91 -2.99
CA TYR A 94 -10.48 -1.61 -4.42
C TYR A 94 -9.15 -1.20 -5.09
N TYR A 95 -8.42 -0.24 -4.49
CA TYR A 95 -7.13 0.20 -5.00
C TYR A 95 -6.09 -0.92 -4.99
N SER A 96 -6.14 -1.78 -3.98
CA SER A 96 -5.30 -2.96 -3.85
C SER A 96 -5.54 -3.99 -4.96
N LEU A 97 -6.80 -4.20 -5.37
CA LEU A 97 -7.13 -5.06 -6.51
C LEU A 97 -6.69 -4.44 -7.84
N GLN A 98 -6.75 -3.12 -8.00
CA GLN A 98 -6.17 -2.45 -9.17
C GLN A 98 -4.66 -2.76 -9.27
N MET A 99 -3.94 -2.67 -8.15
CA MET A 99 -2.52 -3.03 -8.09
C MET A 99 -2.26 -4.51 -8.37
N TYR A 100 -3.10 -5.40 -7.84
CA TYR A 100 -3.00 -6.84 -8.06
C TYR A 100 -3.10 -7.19 -9.55
N PHE A 101 -4.17 -6.76 -10.22
CA PHE A 101 -4.37 -7.04 -11.64
C PHE A 101 -3.33 -6.33 -12.52
N ALA A 102 -2.91 -5.11 -12.19
CA ALA A 102 -1.86 -4.40 -12.93
C ALA A 102 -0.49 -5.10 -12.86
N ASN A 103 -0.24 -5.90 -11.81
CA ASN A 103 1.00 -6.64 -11.62
C ASN A 103 0.96 -8.10 -12.12
N GLY A 104 -0.08 -8.46 -12.89
CA GLY A 104 -0.25 -9.79 -13.47
C GLY A 104 -1.04 -10.76 -12.59
N GLY A 105 -1.90 -10.23 -11.73
CA GLY A 105 -2.89 -10.99 -10.98
C GLY A 105 -3.84 -11.78 -11.89
N GLY A 106 -4.16 -13.00 -11.47
CA GLY A 106 -5.11 -13.89 -12.14
C GLY A 106 -6.43 -13.96 -11.38
N PRO A 107 -7.19 -15.06 -11.51
CA PRO A 107 -8.38 -15.26 -10.72
C PRO A 107 -8.08 -15.26 -9.21
N CYS A 108 -8.93 -14.60 -8.43
CA CYS A 108 -8.81 -14.50 -6.98
C CYS A 108 -10.17 -14.64 -6.29
N TYR A 109 -10.15 -14.82 -4.97
CA TYR A 109 -11.36 -14.83 -4.14
C TYR A 109 -11.45 -13.54 -3.34
N ILE A 110 -12.66 -13.00 -3.26
CA ILE A 110 -13.00 -11.85 -2.44
C ILE A 110 -13.87 -12.32 -1.28
N VAL A 111 -13.40 -12.02 -0.07
CA VAL A 111 -14.14 -12.19 1.18
C VAL A 111 -14.45 -10.80 1.70
N SER A 112 -15.60 -10.28 1.26
CA SER A 112 -16.16 -9.04 1.78
C SER A 112 -16.70 -9.27 3.19
N VAL A 113 -16.10 -8.61 4.19
CA VAL A 113 -16.49 -8.69 5.60
C VAL A 113 -17.54 -7.64 5.99
N GLY A 114 -17.96 -6.82 5.03
CA GLY A 114 -18.92 -5.74 5.20
C GLY A 114 -18.84 -4.70 4.09
N THR A 115 -19.84 -3.83 4.05
CA THR A 115 -19.85 -2.66 3.15
C THR A 115 -19.24 -1.44 3.85
N TYR A 116 -18.78 -0.43 3.08
CA TYR A 116 -18.35 0.86 3.63
C TYR A 116 -19.44 1.51 4.49
N ALA A 117 -20.71 1.37 4.09
CA ALA A 117 -21.85 1.89 4.84
C ALA A 117 -22.07 1.15 6.17
N SER A 118 -21.82 -0.15 6.22
CA SER A 118 -21.92 -0.94 7.46
C SER A 118 -20.76 -0.73 8.44
N ALA A 119 -19.65 -0.15 7.97
CA ALA A 119 -18.43 0.08 8.73
C ALA A 119 -18.28 1.56 9.14
N SER A 120 -19.30 2.11 9.83
CA SER A 120 -19.33 3.53 10.21
C SER A 120 -18.20 3.95 11.14
N THR A 121 -17.65 3.02 11.92
CA THR A 121 -16.48 3.22 12.81
C THR A 121 -15.16 2.85 12.16
N GLY A 122 -15.14 2.62 10.84
CA GLY A 122 -13.95 2.18 10.11
C GLY A 122 -13.70 0.68 10.20
N VAL A 123 -12.50 0.27 9.76
CA VAL A 123 -12.09 -1.14 9.71
C VAL A 123 -12.04 -1.74 11.11
N GLN A 124 -12.67 -2.91 11.30
CA GLN A 124 -12.73 -3.60 12.58
C GLN A 124 -11.94 -4.91 12.56
N LEU A 125 -11.15 -5.15 13.62
CA LEU A 125 -10.39 -6.39 13.79
C LEU A 125 -11.30 -7.62 13.79
N SER A 126 -12.42 -7.56 14.51
CA SER A 126 -13.37 -8.67 14.63
C SER A 126 -13.97 -9.07 13.28
N SER A 127 -14.23 -8.11 12.40
CA SER A 127 -14.72 -8.36 11.05
C SER A 127 -13.67 -9.06 10.19
N LEU A 128 -12.40 -8.65 10.25
CA LEU A 128 -11.32 -9.28 9.48
C LEU A 128 -11.01 -10.69 9.97
N ILE A 129 -10.99 -10.92 11.29
CA ILE A 129 -10.86 -12.27 11.88
C ILE A 129 -12.03 -13.14 11.46
N ASN A 130 -13.28 -12.64 11.54
CA ASN A 130 -14.44 -13.39 11.08
C ASN A 130 -14.33 -13.77 9.59
N GLY A 131 -13.89 -12.84 8.75
CA GLY A 131 -13.62 -13.12 7.33
C GLY A 131 -12.64 -14.26 7.13
N LEU A 132 -11.54 -14.27 7.90
CA LEU A 132 -10.54 -15.35 7.88
C LEU A 132 -11.13 -16.69 8.33
N ASP A 133 -11.89 -16.73 9.43
CA ASP A 133 -12.55 -17.95 9.92
C ASP A 133 -13.50 -18.54 8.87
N LYS A 134 -14.20 -17.66 8.14
CA LYS A 134 -15.12 -18.09 7.08
C LYS A 134 -14.41 -18.72 5.90
N VAL A 135 -13.15 -18.37 5.61
CA VAL A 135 -12.36 -19.00 4.55
C VAL A 135 -12.35 -20.53 4.69
N ASP A 136 -12.30 -21.05 5.91
CA ASP A 136 -12.28 -22.49 6.18
C ASP A 136 -13.61 -23.19 5.87
N THR A 137 -14.72 -22.47 6.04
CA THR A 137 -16.06 -23.04 5.90
C THR A 137 -16.57 -22.99 4.46
N LEU A 138 -15.96 -22.15 3.62
CA LEU A 138 -16.39 -21.88 2.25
C LEU A 138 -15.82 -22.91 1.28
N LYS A 139 -16.66 -23.87 0.84
CA LYS A 139 -16.26 -24.97 -0.05
C LYS A 139 -15.69 -24.52 -1.40
N ALA A 140 -15.98 -23.29 -1.81
CA ALA A 140 -15.46 -22.72 -3.05
C ALA A 140 -13.95 -22.43 -2.96
N ILE A 141 -13.43 -22.16 -1.77
CA ILE A 141 -12.01 -21.90 -1.53
C ILE A 141 -11.32 -23.25 -1.27
N LYS A 142 -10.20 -23.47 -1.96
CA LYS A 142 -9.44 -24.71 -1.87
C LYS A 142 -7.98 -24.38 -1.63
N ASP A 143 -7.43 -24.93 -0.56
CA ASP A 143 -6.01 -24.82 -0.24
C ASP A 143 -5.15 -25.55 -1.27
N PRO A 144 -3.90 -25.09 -1.50
CA PRO A 144 -3.24 -23.93 -0.89
C PRO A 144 -3.70 -22.58 -1.48
N ILE A 145 -3.77 -21.55 -0.63
CA ILE A 145 -4.13 -20.18 -1.01
C ILE A 145 -3.11 -19.15 -0.51
N LEU A 146 -3.15 -17.95 -1.11
CA LEU A 146 -2.46 -16.78 -0.58
C LEU A 146 -3.43 -15.92 0.25
N LEU A 147 -3.05 -15.52 1.46
CA LEU A 147 -3.85 -14.59 2.28
C LEU A 147 -3.31 -13.17 2.15
N VAL A 148 -4.21 -12.23 1.88
CA VAL A 148 -3.92 -10.79 1.75
C VAL A 148 -5.00 -9.98 2.48
N PHE A 149 -4.59 -8.98 3.26
CA PHE A 149 -5.47 -8.10 4.02
C PHE A 149 -5.26 -6.64 3.61
N PRO A 150 -5.89 -6.16 2.51
CA PRO A 150 -5.73 -4.80 2.02
C PRO A 150 -5.97 -3.71 3.04
N ASP A 151 -6.99 -3.90 3.89
CA ASP A 151 -7.47 -2.87 4.83
C ASP A 151 -6.79 -2.95 6.20
N ALA A 152 -5.88 -3.91 6.42
CA ALA A 152 -5.29 -4.15 7.74
C ALA A 152 -4.56 -2.92 8.28
N VAL A 153 -3.86 -2.17 7.42
CA VAL A 153 -3.10 -0.96 7.79
C VAL A 153 -3.97 0.16 8.37
N SER A 154 -5.29 0.09 8.19
CA SER A 154 -6.24 1.05 8.75
C SER A 154 -6.74 0.67 10.15
N LEU A 155 -6.31 -0.48 10.69
CA LEU A 155 -6.48 -0.82 12.11
C LEU A 155 -5.53 0.00 12.99
N THR A 156 -5.76 0.00 14.31
CA THR A 156 -4.73 0.46 15.25
C THR A 156 -3.53 -0.50 15.26
N GLU A 157 -2.33 0.00 15.55
CA GLU A 157 -1.10 -0.80 15.56
C GLU A 157 -1.21 -2.11 16.39
N PRO A 158 -1.77 -2.11 17.62
CA PRO A 158 -1.94 -3.35 18.37
C PRO A 158 -2.88 -4.35 17.69
N SER A 159 -4.01 -3.87 17.17
CA SER A 159 -4.98 -4.71 16.46
C SER A 159 -4.44 -5.26 15.15
N PHE A 160 -3.58 -4.49 14.46
CA PHE A 160 -2.87 -4.94 13.26
C PHE A 160 -1.98 -6.15 13.55
N TYR A 161 -1.17 -6.10 14.61
CA TYR A 161 -0.33 -7.23 15.00
C TYR A 161 -1.13 -8.42 15.55
N GLU A 162 -2.26 -8.16 16.21
CA GLU A 162 -3.19 -9.22 16.65
C GLU A 162 -3.74 -10.00 15.45
N LEU A 163 -4.22 -9.32 14.41
CA LEU A 163 -4.70 -9.95 13.17
C LEU A 163 -3.61 -10.82 12.52
N TYR A 164 -2.38 -10.32 12.46
CA TYR A 164 -1.28 -11.04 11.84
C TYR A 164 -0.86 -12.28 12.64
N ASN A 165 -0.80 -12.19 13.97
CA ASN A 165 -0.52 -13.36 14.80
C ASN A 165 -1.64 -14.40 14.73
N TYR A 166 -2.90 -13.96 14.72
CA TYR A 166 -4.05 -14.84 14.52
C TYR A 166 -3.93 -15.57 13.17
N THR A 167 -3.65 -14.82 12.10
CA THR A 167 -3.42 -15.39 10.76
C THR A 167 -2.29 -16.41 10.79
N ILE A 168 -1.13 -16.07 11.37
CA ILE A 168 0.05 -16.94 11.43
C ILE A 168 -0.25 -18.27 12.13
N GLY A 169 -1.08 -18.27 13.17
CA GLY A 169 -1.50 -19.49 13.88
C GLY A 169 -2.23 -20.50 13.00
N GLU A 170 -2.87 -20.03 11.93
CA GLU A 170 -3.71 -20.84 11.03
C GLU A 170 -3.02 -21.23 9.71
N LEU A 171 -1.77 -20.80 9.47
CA LEU A 171 -1.10 -21.01 8.18
C LEU A 171 -0.58 -22.43 7.98
N GLU A 172 0.23 -22.92 8.93
CA GLU A 172 0.99 -24.16 8.78
C GLU A 172 0.09 -25.39 8.73
N THR A 173 -0.95 -25.43 9.57
CA THR A 173 -1.89 -26.56 9.64
C THR A 173 -2.69 -26.75 8.35
N LYS A 174 -2.76 -25.72 7.50
CA LYS A 174 -3.59 -25.68 6.29
C LYS A 174 -2.78 -25.50 5.00
N ASN A 175 -1.43 -25.52 5.07
CA ASN A 175 -0.53 -25.24 3.93
C ASN A 175 -0.85 -23.90 3.22
N ARG A 176 -1.21 -22.87 3.98
CA ARG A 176 -1.52 -21.52 3.46
C ARG A 176 -0.28 -20.64 3.51
N PHE A 177 -0.23 -19.62 2.65
CA PHE A 177 0.85 -18.64 2.67
C PHE A 177 0.32 -17.21 2.79
N ALA A 178 0.84 -16.41 3.72
CA ALA A 178 0.43 -15.02 3.89
C ALA A 178 1.45 -14.03 3.32
N ILE A 179 0.95 -12.95 2.72
CA ILE A 179 1.78 -11.80 2.34
C ILE A 179 1.44 -10.67 3.31
N LEU A 180 2.45 -10.26 4.09
CA LEU A 180 2.30 -9.31 5.18
C LEU A 180 2.93 -7.98 4.81
N ASP A 181 2.34 -6.90 5.31
CA ASP A 181 2.86 -5.54 5.17
C ASP A 181 3.47 -5.05 6.48
N THR A 182 4.36 -4.08 6.41
CA THR A 182 4.69 -3.26 7.58
C THR A 182 3.57 -2.25 7.84
N TYR A 183 3.29 -1.93 9.10
CA TYR A 183 2.15 -1.11 9.51
C TYR A 183 2.10 0.26 8.80
N GLU A 184 3.03 1.17 9.09
CA GLU A 184 3.06 2.51 8.44
C GLU A 184 3.91 2.56 7.16
N GLY A 185 4.61 1.48 6.82
CA GLY A 185 5.47 1.47 5.63
C GLY A 185 6.68 2.39 5.72
N ASN A 186 7.08 2.77 6.93
CA ASN A 186 8.23 3.62 7.23
C ASN A 186 9.28 2.88 8.09
N SER A 187 10.50 3.39 8.12
CA SER A 187 11.63 2.78 8.82
C SER A 187 11.47 2.74 10.35
N THR A 188 10.66 3.63 10.92
CA THR A 188 10.45 3.74 12.38
C THR A 188 9.64 2.58 12.96
N THR A 189 8.67 2.04 12.21
CA THR A 189 7.78 0.97 12.68
C THR A 189 8.33 -0.45 12.47
N ILE A 190 9.48 -0.60 11.81
CA ILE A 190 10.07 -1.92 11.50
C ILE A 190 10.46 -2.69 12.78
N GLY A 191 10.98 -1.98 13.79
CA GLY A 191 11.29 -2.57 15.09
C GLY A 191 10.03 -3.11 15.77
N ASN A 192 8.95 -2.33 15.75
CA ASN A 192 7.66 -2.72 16.31
C ASN A 192 7.07 -3.91 15.57
N PHE A 193 7.11 -3.92 14.24
CA PHE A 193 6.66 -5.05 13.43
C PHE A 193 7.38 -6.34 13.86
N ARG A 194 8.72 -6.30 13.94
CA ARG A 194 9.52 -7.47 14.37
C ARG A 194 9.23 -7.90 15.80
N ALA A 195 8.85 -6.99 16.70
CA ALA A 195 8.45 -7.35 18.05
C ALA A 195 7.03 -7.92 18.10
N GLY A 196 6.12 -7.36 17.29
CA GLY A 196 4.69 -7.63 17.30
C GLY A 196 4.25 -8.90 16.59
N VAL A 197 4.93 -9.36 15.53
CA VAL A 197 4.51 -10.55 14.77
C VAL A 197 5.32 -11.80 15.10
N SER A 198 4.70 -12.98 15.11
CA SER A 198 5.38 -14.27 15.32
C SER A 198 6.23 -14.68 14.12
N SER A 199 7.29 -15.48 14.34
CA SER A 199 8.12 -16.00 13.24
C SER A 199 7.43 -17.18 12.56
N THR A 200 7.44 -17.25 11.23
CA THR A 200 6.90 -18.39 10.47
C THR A 200 7.56 -18.51 9.09
N ASN A 201 7.69 -19.72 8.58
CA ASN A 201 8.10 -19.99 7.20
C ASN A 201 6.93 -19.89 6.20
N HIS A 202 5.69 -19.75 6.65
CA HIS A 202 4.49 -19.65 5.80
C HIS A 202 4.03 -18.21 5.54
N ALA A 203 4.84 -17.20 5.89
CA ALA A 203 4.54 -15.81 5.59
C ALA A 203 5.76 -15.08 5.01
N ALA A 204 5.52 -14.00 4.27
CA ALA A 204 6.56 -13.08 3.81
C ALA A 204 6.14 -11.63 4.04
N ALA A 205 7.00 -10.87 4.71
CA ALA A 205 6.78 -9.45 4.97
C ALA A 205 7.44 -8.58 3.89
N TYR A 206 6.78 -7.48 3.53
CA TYR A 206 7.26 -6.52 2.53
C TYR A 206 7.25 -5.08 3.06
N PHE A 207 8.26 -4.33 2.64
CA PHE A 207 8.53 -2.93 3.01
C PHE A 207 9.22 -2.23 1.83
N PRO A 208 9.13 -0.92 1.62
CA PRO A 208 8.17 0.04 2.18
C PRO A 208 6.79 -0.04 1.52
N HIS A 209 5.88 0.86 1.94
CA HIS A 209 4.65 1.13 1.18
C HIS A 209 4.98 1.74 -0.20
N LEU A 210 4.01 1.75 -1.09
CA LEU A 210 4.17 2.10 -2.50
C LEU A 210 3.39 3.38 -2.83
N LYS A 211 4.07 4.39 -3.37
CA LYS A 211 3.39 5.51 -4.02
C LYS A 211 2.94 5.06 -5.41
N THR A 212 1.65 5.13 -5.67
CA THR A 212 1.08 4.61 -6.91
C THR A 212 0.78 5.71 -7.92
N ILE A 213 0.36 5.34 -9.13
CA ILE A 213 -0.21 6.29 -10.11
C ILE A 213 -1.74 6.41 -9.96
N LEU A 214 -2.33 5.75 -8.96
CA LEU A 214 -3.77 5.74 -8.75
C LEU A 214 -4.18 7.04 -8.04
N ASN A 215 -5.32 7.57 -8.44
CA ASN A 215 -5.87 8.78 -7.85
C ASN A 215 -7.00 8.43 -6.87
N TYR A 216 -7.16 9.26 -5.84
CA TYR A 216 -8.28 9.17 -4.92
C TYR A 216 -9.60 9.46 -5.65
N SER A 217 -10.67 8.78 -5.21
CA SER A 217 -12.04 9.05 -5.65
C SER A 217 -12.71 9.99 -4.65
N PHE A 218 -13.17 11.16 -5.12
CA PHE A 218 -13.82 12.17 -4.29
C PHE A 218 -15.32 12.25 -4.60
N ASP A 219 -16.11 12.55 -3.57
CA ASP A 219 -17.54 12.84 -3.69
C ASP A 219 -17.73 14.31 -4.09
N GLU A 220 -18.11 14.56 -5.35
CA GLU A 220 -18.28 15.93 -5.88
C GLU A 220 -19.54 16.63 -5.35
N ASP A 221 -20.48 15.87 -4.77
CA ASP A 221 -21.75 16.38 -4.23
C ASP A 221 -21.66 16.69 -2.72
N LYS A 222 -20.58 16.29 -2.05
CA LYS A 222 -20.32 16.65 -0.65
C LYS A 222 -19.77 18.07 -0.51
N ILE A 223 -20.06 18.64 0.65
CA ILE A 223 -19.53 19.94 1.06
C ILE A 223 -18.02 19.83 1.26
N ILE A 224 -17.31 20.81 0.70
CA ILE A 224 -15.87 20.99 0.82
C ILE A 224 -15.57 21.63 2.17
N THR A 225 -14.59 21.06 2.89
CA THR A 225 -13.96 21.73 4.03
C THR A 225 -12.71 22.45 3.50
N HIS A 226 -12.63 23.77 3.62
CA HIS A 226 -11.49 24.54 3.14
C HIS A 226 -10.89 25.36 4.29
N ALA A 227 -9.67 25.02 4.69
CA ALA A 227 -8.89 25.78 5.66
C ALA A 227 -8.13 26.92 4.98
N GLY A 228 -8.17 28.10 5.58
CA GLY A 228 -7.39 29.27 5.17
C GLY A 228 -5.91 29.15 5.55
N LEU A 229 -5.17 30.26 5.51
CA LEU A 229 -3.74 30.26 5.81
C LEU A 229 -3.43 30.23 7.32
N GLN A 230 -4.37 30.64 8.17
CA GLN A 230 -4.20 30.69 9.62
C GLN A 230 -4.35 29.31 10.25
N GLU A 231 -3.31 28.83 10.92
CA GLU A 231 -3.37 27.57 11.65
C GLU A 231 -4.19 27.70 12.95
N GLU A 232 -4.69 26.57 13.45
CA GLU A 232 -5.48 26.54 14.67
C GLU A 232 -4.65 27.05 15.87
N GLY A 233 -5.08 28.14 16.49
CA GLY A 233 -4.38 28.78 17.60
C GLY A 233 -3.22 29.70 17.22
N GLN A 234 -2.96 29.92 15.93
CA GLN A 234 -1.99 30.90 15.45
C GLN A 234 -2.56 32.32 15.57
N GLU A 235 -1.78 33.24 16.15
CA GLU A 235 -2.14 34.66 16.21
C GLU A 235 -1.86 35.35 14.86
N SER A 236 -2.66 36.36 14.52
CA SER A 236 -2.55 37.07 13.24
C SER A 236 -1.23 37.86 13.10
N ASP A 237 -0.65 38.31 14.22
CA ASP A 237 0.70 38.92 14.24
C ASP A 237 1.78 37.95 13.74
N ASP A 238 1.64 36.64 14.01
CA ASP A 238 2.59 35.63 13.56
C ASP A 238 2.37 35.23 12.09
N LEU A 239 1.11 35.19 11.66
CA LEU A 239 0.74 34.88 10.27
C LEU A 239 1.26 35.95 9.31
N TYR A 240 1.00 37.22 9.63
CA TYR A 240 1.32 38.38 8.78
C TYR A 240 2.62 39.10 9.18
N ALA A 241 3.53 38.41 9.88
CA ALA A 241 4.74 39.04 10.41
C ALA A 241 5.61 39.70 9.31
N GLY A 242 5.64 39.11 8.12
CA GLY A 242 6.39 39.64 6.97
C GLY A 242 5.76 40.92 6.40
N GLU A 243 4.45 40.90 6.22
CA GLU A 243 3.63 42.00 5.72
C GLU A 243 3.64 43.18 6.70
N ILE A 244 3.48 42.90 8.01
CA ILE A 244 3.60 43.87 9.08
C ILE A 244 5.01 44.48 9.11
N ALA A 245 6.06 43.68 8.92
CA ALA A 245 7.42 44.19 8.85
C ALA A 245 7.64 45.10 7.63
N ALA A 246 7.08 44.74 6.46
CA ALA A 246 7.14 45.56 5.26
C ALA A 246 6.44 46.90 5.45
N ILE A 247 5.23 46.92 6.03
CA ILE A 247 4.50 48.16 6.33
C ILE A 247 5.27 49.02 7.35
N LYS A 248 5.91 48.42 8.36
CA LYS A 248 6.78 49.16 9.29
C LYS A 248 7.97 49.81 8.59
N VAL A 249 8.59 49.14 7.61
CA VAL A 249 9.67 49.73 6.80
C VAL A 249 9.15 50.93 5.99
N LEU A 250 7.98 50.81 5.35
CA LEU A 250 7.36 51.92 4.61
C LEU A 250 7.05 53.11 5.52
N ARG A 251 6.53 52.84 6.73
CA ARG A 251 6.28 53.85 7.75
C ARG A 251 7.55 54.57 8.21
N ASP A 252 8.65 53.83 8.40
CA ASP A 252 9.92 54.41 8.83
C ASP A 252 10.56 55.25 7.70
N LEU A 253 10.40 54.84 6.43
CA LEU A 253 10.76 55.65 5.26
C LEU A 253 9.93 56.93 5.15
N ALA A 254 8.62 56.85 5.39
CA ALA A 254 7.75 58.03 5.41
C ALA A 254 8.13 59.00 6.53
N SER A 255 8.53 58.47 7.70
CA SER A 255 9.03 59.28 8.82
C SER A 255 10.35 60.00 8.46
N LEU A 256 11.23 59.34 7.69
CA LEU A 256 12.45 59.95 7.19
C LEU A 256 12.15 61.07 6.18
N GLU A 257 11.18 60.86 5.27
CA GLU A 257 10.79 61.87 4.29
C GLU A 257 10.23 63.15 4.96
N ILE A 258 9.49 63.01 6.06
CA ILE A 258 8.99 64.15 6.84
C ILE A 258 10.12 64.92 7.55
N SER A 259 11.22 64.25 7.86
CA SER A 259 12.38 64.88 8.50
C SER A 259 13.26 65.70 7.54
N ASN A 260 13.01 65.63 6.23
CA ASN A 260 13.74 66.41 5.22
C ASN A 260 13.34 67.89 5.26
N GLU A 261 14.25 68.79 4.86
CA GLU A 261 14.00 70.25 4.83
C GLU A 261 12.81 70.65 3.94
N SER A 262 12.50 69.81 2.93
CA SER A 262 11.37 69.97 2.02
C SER A 262 10.67 68.63 1.81
N VAL A 263 9.60 68.39 2.56
CA VAL A 263 8.78 67.17 2.47
C VAL A 263 8.10 67.06 1.10
N ASN A 264 8.20 65.91 0.44
CA ASN A 264 7.48 65.62 -0.78
C ASN A 264 6.21 64.78 -0.50
N GLY A 265 5.04 65.44 -0.48
CA GLY A 265 3.75 64.77 -0.27
C GLY A 265 3.46 63.63 -1.26
N PHE A 266 3.94 63.72 -2.51
CA PHE A 266 3.74 62.63 -3.48
C PHE A 266 4.51 61.37 -3.13
N VAL A 267 5.68 61.49 -2.49
CA VAL A 267 6.45 60.34 -2.00
C VAL A 267 5.74 59.69 -0.82
N LEU A 268 5.17 60.50 0.09
CA LEU A 268 4.35 60.01 1.20
C LEU A 268 3.11 59.25 0.72
N ALA A 269 2.40 59.80 -0.27
CA ALA A 269 1.25 59.14 -0.88
C ALA A 269 1.61 57.81 -1.57
N ASP A 270 2.77 57.74 -2.24
CA ASP A 270 3.24 56.49 -2.87
C ASP A 270 3.59 55.41 -1.83
N LEU A 271 4.28 55.78 -0.75
CA LEU A 271 4.60 54.86 0.34
C LEU A 271 3.33 54.33 1.04
N LEU A 272 2.33 55.20 1.25
CA LEU A 272 1.05 54.78 1.82
C LEU A 272 0.26 53.91 0.81
N SER A 273 0.32 54.22 -0.49
CA SER A 273 -0.29 53.39 -1.54
C SER A 273 0.31 51.98 -1.58
N GLN A 274 1.64 51.85 -1.39
CA GLN A 274 2.30 50.56 -1.27
C GLN A 274 1.84 49.78 -0.02
N ALA A 275 1.66 50.46 1.12
CA ALA A 275 1.13 49.84 2.33
C ALA A 275 -0.33 49.38 2.15
N ILE A 276 -1.17 50.21 1.52
CA ILE A 276 -2.55 49.87 1.16
C ILE A 276 -2.56 48.61 0.27
N ALA A 277 -1.70 48.52 -0.74
CA ALA A 277 -1.64 47.36 -1.62
C ALA A 277 -1.33 46.05 -0.87
N ILE A 278 -0.42 46.10 0.12
CA ILE A 278 -0.13 44.95 1.01
C ILE A 278 -1.38 44.58 1.84
N THR A 279 -2.06 45.59 2.40
CA THR A 279 -3.27 45.34 3.21
C THR A 279 -4.45 44.84 2.37
N GLU A 280 -4.58 45.29 1.12
CA GLU A 280 -5.58 44.81 0.16
C GLU A 280 -5.39 43.34 -0.19
N GLU A 281 -4.14 42.89 -0.34
CA GLU A 281 -3.83 41.48 -0.56
C GLU A 281 -4.29 40.58 0.60
N ILE A 282 -4.17 41.07 1.84
CA ILE A 282 -4.70 40.39 3.04
C ILE A 282 -6.23 40.44 3.04
N TYR A 283 -6.82 41.59 2.67
CA TYR A 283 -8.27 41.79 2.62
C TYR A 283 -8.99 40.83 1.67
N GLU A 284 -8.36 40.45 0.55
CA GLU A 284 -8.94 39.48 -0.39
C GLU A 284 -9.20 38.12 0.26
N ASN A 285 -8.30 37.67 1.14
CA ASN A 285 -8.30 36.31 1.70
C ASN A 285 -8.88 36.22 3.11
N ALA A 286 -8.85 37.29 3.91
CA ALA A 286 -9.29 37.24 5.31
C ALA A 286 -10.78 36.88 5.48
N ASP A 287 -11.15 36.07 6.45
CA ASP A 287 -12.55 35.85 6.85
C ASP A 287 -13.18 37.08 7.48
N SER A 288 -12.43 37.72 8.39
CA SER A 288 -12.86 38.89 9.15
C SER A 288 -12.22 40.14 8.55
N LYS A 289 -13.00 40.89 7.76
CA LYS A 289 -12.50 41.94 6.87
C LYS A 289 -12.87 43.37 7.30
N ASP A 290 -13.71 43.55 8.31
CA ASP A 290 -14.33 44.85 8.57
C ASP A 290 -13.31 45.93 8.98
N ALA A 291 -12.40 45.61 9.90
CA ALA A 291 -11.33 46.53 10.31
C ALA A 291 -10.35 46.85 9.17
N LEU A 292 -10.04 45.85 8.32
CA LEU A 292 -9.22 46.04 7.13
C LEU A 292 -9.91 46.99 6.13
N LYS A 293 -11.22 46.82 5.92
CA LYS A 293 -11.99 47.67 5.01
C LYS A 293 -11.98 49.13 5.42
N GLU A 294 -12.19 49.39 6.72
CA GLU A 294 -12.18 50.74 7.29
C GLU A 294 -10.80 51.37 7.13
N ALA A 295 -9.75 50.70 7.62
CA ALA A 295 -8.38 51.21 7.53
C ALA A 295 -7.90 51.45 6.10
N ILE A 296 -8.25 50.57 5.14
CA ILE A 296 -7.93 50.76 3.71
C ILE A 296 -8.65 51.99 3.15
N ASN A 297 -9.93 52.19 3.46
CA ASN A 297 -10.67 53.34 2.93
C ASN A 297 -10.15 54.65 3.54
N ASP A 298 -9.91 54.68 4.85
CA ASP A 298 -9.34 55.85 5.54
C ASP A 298 -7.98 56.23 4.94
N SER A 299 -7.10 55.23 4.73
CA SER A 299 -5.80 55.44 4.10
C SER A 299 -5.92 55.92 2.64
N LYS A 300 -6.90 55.42 1.87
CA LYS A 300 -7.16 55.87 0.49
C LYS A 300 -7.65 57.32 0.45
N ASP A 301 -8.54 57.70 1.36
CA ASP A 301 -9.04 59.08 1.45
C ASP A 301 -7.87 60.05 1.75
N VAL A 302 -6.90 59.64 2.57
CA VAL A 302 -5.68 60.42 2.82
C VAL A 302 -4.81 60.53 1.56
N VAL A 303 -4.59 59.42 0.84
CA VAL A 303 -3.84 59.42 -0.42
C VAL A 303 -4.49 60.37 -1.45
N ASP A 304 -5.82 60.30 -1.61
CA ASP A 304 -6.57 61.16 -2.53
C ASP A 304 -6.52 62.63 -2.11
N ALA A 305 -6.57 62.93 -0.81
CA ALA A 305 -6.45 64.29 -0.29
C ALA A 305 -5.05 64.90 -0.54
N ILE A 306 -3.99 64.07 -0.48
CA ILE A 306 -2.62 64.50 -0.82
C ILE A 306 -2.50 64.79 -2.32
N TYR A 307 -2.96 63.87 -3.18
CA TYR A 307 -2.94 64.09 -4.63
C TYR A 307 -3.83 65.26 -5.08
N GLY A 308 -4.94 65.49 -4.38
CA GLY A 308 -5.84 66.62 -4.58
C GLY A 308 -5.31 67.96 -4.08
N GLY A 309 -4.15 67.99 -3.42
CA GLY A 309 -3.56 69.20 -2.83
C GLY A 309 -4.36 69.79 -1.67
N ILE A 310 -5.21 68.99 -1.04
CA ILE A 310 -6.00 69.37 0.15
C ILE A 310 -5.12 69.28 1.40
N ILE A 311 -4.21 68.30 1.43
CA ILE A 311 -3.15 68.17 2.45
C ILE A 311 -1.84 68.62 1.82
N ASP A 312 -1.31 69.76 2.24
CA ASP A 312 -0.06 70.36 1.73
C ASP A 312 0.96 70.72 2.83
N ASP A 313 0.56 70.75 4.11
CA ASP A 313 1.43 70.98 5.25
C ASP A 313 1.64 69.70 6.07
N PHE A 314 2.81 69.08 5.86
CA PHE A 314 3.25 67.87 6.57
C PHE A 314 4.18 68.20 7.75
N LYS A 315 4.38 69.48 8.09
CA LYS A 315 5.23 69.89 9.21
C LYS A 315 4.55 69.68 10.55
N ILE A 316 5.34 69.31 11.56
CA ILE A 316 4.90 69.17 12.94
C ILE A 316 4.66 70.58 13.52
N PRO A 317 3.46 70.92 14.01
CA PRO A 317 3.22 72.16 14.75
C PRO A 317 4.13 72.25 15.98
N GLU A 318 4.67 73.45 16.27
CA GLU A 318 5.62 73.70 17.38
C GLU A 318 5.08 73.34 18.78
N ASP A 319 3.78 73.09 18.90
CA ASP A 319 3.03 72.83 20.13
C ASP A 319 2.55 71.38 20.30
N LEU A 320 2.85 70.47 19.37
CA LEU A 320 2.66 69.02 19.57
C LEU A 320 3.90 68.38 20.22
N LYS A 321 3.67 67.43 21.14
CA LYS A 321 4.75 66.68 21.80
C LYS A 321 5.70 66.08 20.75
N VAL A 322 6.99 66.29 20.97
CA VAL A 322 8.16 66.15 20.07
C VAL A 322 8.33 64.79 19.35
N ASP A 323 7.53 63.75 19.61
CA ASP A 323 7.87 62.38 19.19
C ASP A 323 6.85 61.65 18.28
N THR A 324 5.83 62.30 17.72
CA THR A 324 4.86 61.62 16.81
C THR A 324 4.71 62.31 15.45
N PRO A 325 5.19 61.71 14.33
CA PRO A 325 4.93 62.20 12.98
C PRO A 325 3.44 62.07 12.62
N ILE A 326 2.86 63.12 12.03
CA ILE A 326 1.42 63.23 11.70
C ILE A 326 0.98 62.17 10.66
N PHE A 327 1.91 61.67 9.84
CA PHE A 327 1.65 60.67 8.80
C PHE A 327 1.88 59.21 9.24
N ARG A 328 2.20 59.00 10.52
CA ARG A 328 2.45 57.66 11.07
C ARG A 328 1.16 56.89 11.37
N GLY A 329 0.08 57.63 11.69
CA GLY A 329 -1.20 57.08 12.13
C GLY A 329 -1.84 56.15 11.11
N GLU A 330 -1.77 56.47 9.82
CA GLU A 330 -2.35 55.64 8.75
C GLU A 330 -1.67 54.26 8.67
N PHE A 331 -0.33 54.22 8.71
CA PHE A 331 0.41 52.95 8.71
C PHE A 331 0.16 52.13 9.97
N ASP A 332 0.14 52.77 11.14
CA ASP A 332 -0.13 52.07 12.40
C ASP A 332 -1.60 51.58 12.44
N GLY A 333 -2.55 52.31 11.84
CA GLY A 333 -3.94 51.90 11.64
C GLY A 333 -4.09 50.69 10.70
N LEU A 334 -3.37 50.67 9.57
CA LEU A 334 -3.30 49.50 8.68
C LEU A 334 -2.70 48.29 9.41
N ILE A 335 -1.63 48.48 10.17
CA ILE A 335 -1.01 47.40 10.97
C ILE A 335 -2.03 46.86 11.98
N ASP A 336 -2.68 47.72 12.76
CA ASP A 336 -3.64 47.29 13.78
C ASP A 336 -4.85 46.59 13.16
N ALA A 337 -5.30 47.01 11.99
CA ALA A 337 -6.33 46.31 11.22
C ALA A 337 -5.88 44.90 10.78
N ILE A 338 -4.63 44.74 10.34
CA ILE A 338 -4.05 43.42 10.01
C ILE A 338 -4.01 42.51 11.24
N ARG A 339 -3.65 43.03 12.41
CA ARG A 339 -3.65 42.25 13.67
C ARG A 339 -5.02 41.73 14.06
N LEU A 340 -6.07 42.43 13.67
CA LEU A 340 -7.47 42.06 13.94
C LEU A 340 -8.07 41.15 12.85
N SER A 341 -7.37 40.98 11.73
CA SER A 341 -7.83 40.11 10.64
C SER A 341 -7.70 38.63 11.00
N ILE A 342 -8.58 37.80 10.46
CA ILE A 342 -8.63 36.34 10.69
C ILE A 342 -8.74 35.67 9.33
N ASP A 343 -8.01 34.59 9.06
CA ASP A 343 -8.04 33.82 7.81
C ASP A 343 -8.02 32.30 8.10
N LYS A 344 -9.12 31.79 8.66
CA LYS A 344 -9.27 30.40 9.09
C LYS A 344 -9.97 29.53 8.04
N VAL A 345 -10.86 30.09 7.21
CA VAL A 345 -11.58 29.33 6.18
C VAL A 345 -11.31 29.88 4.79
N GLY A 346 -11.03 28.99 3.84
CA GLY A 346 -10.80 29.41 2.46
C GLY A 346 -12.10 29.55 1.68
N ASN A 347 -12.02 30.18 0.50
CA ASN A 347 -13.19 30.57 -0.32
C ASN A 347 -14.14 29.44 -0.75
N ALA A 348 -13.62 28.22 -0.95
CA ALA A 348 -14.42 27.04 -1.28
C ALA A 348 -15.17 26.40 -0.08
N ASN A 349 -14.96 26.87 1.16
CA ASN A 349 -15.56 26.26 2.35
C ASN A 349 -17.09 26.32 2.29
N GLY A 350 -17.77 25.21 2.59
CA GLY A 350 -19.23 25.16 2.57
C GLY A 350 -19.86 24.99 1.18
N LEU A 351 -19.07 25.06 0.12
CA LEU A 351 -19.51 24.83 -1.26
C LEU A 351 -19.35 23.36 -1.65
N THR A 352 -20.08 22.92 -2.68
CA THR A 352 -19.83 21.65 -3.36
C THR A 352 -18.97 21.89 -4.59
N LEU A 353 -18.24 20.88 -5.05
CA LEU A 353 -17.36 21.02 -6.22
C LEU A 353 -18.17 21.38 -7.48
N LYS A 354 -19.39 20.86 -7.58
CA LYS A 354 -20.35 21.19 -8.65
C LYS A 354 -20.80 22.65 -8.63
N ASN A 355 -21.09 23.20 -7.44
CA ASN A 355 -21.48 24.61 -7.32
C ASN A 355 -20.28 25.54 -7.60
N LEU A 356 -19.09 25.13 -7.16
CA LEU A 356 -17.86 25.89 -7.36
C LEU A 356 -17.54 26.08 -8.85
N GLN A 357 -17.83 25.09 -9.69
CA GLN A 357 -17.65 25.19 -11.14
C GLN A 357 -18.38 26.40 -11.75
N ALA A 358 -19.55 26.76 -11.18
CA ALA A 358 -20.35 27.89 -11.65
C ALA A 358 -19.99 29.22 -10.98
N SER A 359 -19.59 29.20 -9.70
CA SER A 359 -19.27 30.41 -8.94
C SER A 359 -17.83 30.90 -9.12
N ASP A 360 -16.87 29.98 -9.22
CA ASP A 360 -15.44 30.27 -9.38
C ASP A 360 -14.74 29.20 -10.22
N SER A 361 -14.73 29.43 -11.53
CA SER A 361 -14.12 28.49 -12.49
C SER A 361 -12.59 28.39 -12.37
N LEU A 362 -11.92 29.42 -11.84
CA LEU A 362 -10.46 29.40 -11.68
C LEU A 362 -10.10 28.46 -10.52
N LEU A 363 -10.73 28.67 -9.37
CA LEU A 363 -10.51 27.85 -8.18
C LEU A 363 -10.94 26.39 -8.41
N TYR A 364 -12.04 26.16 -9.14
CA TYR A 364 -12.43 24.81 -9.56
C TYR A 364 -11.33 24.08 -10.34
N ASN A 365 -10.71 24.75 -11.32
CA ASN A 365 -9.64 24.15 -12.13
C ASN A 365 -8.38 23.90 -11.31
N GLN A 366 -8.02 24.82 -10.39
CA GLN A 366 -6.90 24.62 -9.46
C GLN A 366 -7.12 23.39 -8.57
N ILE A 367 -8.33 23.23 -8.02
CA ILE A 367 -8.69 22.06 -7.21
C ILE A 367 -8.62 20.77 -8.05
N LYS A 368 -9.13 20.76 -9.29
CA LYS A 368 -9.06 19.55 -10.14
C LYS A 368 -7.63 19.15 -10.46
N GLU A 369 -6.73 20.11 -10.69
CA GLU A 369 -5.30 19.83 -10.85
C GLU A 369 -4.66 19.32 -9.55
N ALA A 370 -4.99 19.91 -8.40
CA ALA A 370 -4.52 19.43 -7.10
C ALA A 370 -4.99 18.00 -6.80
N ILE A 371 -6.25 17.66 -7.11
CA ILE A 371 -6.79 16.29 -7.01
C ILE A 371 -6.01 15.32 -7.91
N ARG A 372 -5.69 15.71 -9.15
CA ARG A 372 -4.92 14.87 -10.09
C ARG A 372 -3.48 14.64 -9.65
N SER A 373 -2.90 15.57 -8.90
CA SER A 373 -1.54 15.45 -8.36
C SER A 373 -1.45 14.51 -7.15
N LEU A 374 -2.59 14.23 -6.51
CA LEU A 374 -2.66 13.45 -5.28
C LEU A 374 -2.76 11.94 -5.60
N GLN A 375 -1.71 11.22 -5.23
CA GLN A 375 -1.55 9.79 -5.50
C GLN A 375 -1.81 8.94 -4.27
N VAL A 376 -2.49 7.80 -4.47
CA VAL A 376 -2.78 6.85 -3.40
C VAL A 376 -1.52 6.11 -2.99
N VAL A 377 -1.24 6.08 -1.69
CA VAL A 377 -0.21 5.23 -1.08
C VAL A 377 -0.84 3.92 -0.67
N LEU A 378 -0.20 2.79 -1.04
CA LEU A 378 -0.72 1.46 -0.73
C LEU A 378 0.33 0.55 -0.08
N PRO A 379 -0.11 -0.37 0.80
CA PRO A 379 0.72 -1.48 1.22
C PRO A 379 1.11 -2.38 0.03
N PRO A 380 2.33 -2.96 0.01
CA PRO A 380 2.83 -3.72 -1.13
C PRO A 380 2.15 -5.08 -1.35
N SER A 381 1.54 -5.70 -0.32
CA SER A 381 1.07 -7.09 -0.34
C SER A 381 0.25 -7.47 -1.58
N SER A 382 -0.69 -6.61 -1.98
CA SER A 382 -1.57 -6.86 -3.12
C SER A 382 -0.83 -6.80 -4.47
N ALA A 383 0.12 -5.88 -4.61
CA ALA A 383 0.99 -5.82 -5.79
C ALA A 383 1.89 -7.05 -5.86
N ILE A 384 2.45 -7.46 -4.72
CA ILE A 384 3.30 -8.65 -4.59
C ILE A 384 2.52 -9.94 -4.92
N ALA A 385 1.27 -10.06 -4.46
CA ALA A 385 0.40 -11.19 -4.79
C ALA A 385 0.22 -11.32 -6.31
N GLY A 386 0.07 -10.18 -7.01
CA GLY A 386 0.01 -10.14 -8.47
C GLY A 386 1.32 -10.62 -9.10
N VAL A 387 2.46 -10.18 -8.56
CA VAL A 387 3.78 -10.65 -9.01
C VAL A 387 3.97 -12.15 -8.78
N TYR A 388 3.51 -12.72 -7.67
CA TYR A 388 3.58 -14.17 -7.45
C TYR A 388 2.84 -14.91 -8.56
N GLY A 389 1.59 -14.55 -8.84
CA GLY A 389 0.82 -15.16 -9.94
C GLY A 389 1.50 -15.02 -11.31
N ARG A 390 2.08 -13.85 -11.59
CA ARG A 390 2.83 -13.60 -12.84
C ARG A 390 4.11 -14.44 -12.93
N VAL A 391 4.90 -14.52 -11.86
CA VAL A 391 6.16 -15.29 -11.87
C VAL A 391 5.85 -16.79 -11.97
N ASP A 392 4.87 -17.26 -11.21
CA ASP A 392 4.48 -18.67 -11.18
C ASP A 392 4.01 -19.15 -12.56
N SER A 393 3.21 -18.33 -13.27
CA SER A 393 2.71 -18.65 -14.62
C SER A 393 3.78 -18.61 -15.72
N ILE A 394 4.82 -17.78 -15.58
CA ILE A 394 5.86 -17.60 -16.61
C ILE A 394 7.08 -18.51 -16.36
N ARG A 395 7.46 -18.72 -15.09
CA ARG A 395 8.73 -19.33 -14.69
C ARG A 395 8.59 -20.51 -13.74
N GLY A 396 7.38 -20.81 -13.26
CA GLY A 396 7.12 -21.83 -12.25
C GLY A 396 7.35 -21.34 -10.82
N VAL A 397 6.66 -21.98 -9.87
CA VAL A 397 6.64 -21.61 -8.44
C VAL A 397 8.03 -21.74 -7.78
N TRP A 398 8.91 -22.58 -8.34
CA TRP A 398 10.29 -22.76 -7.87
C TRP A 398 11.19 -21.56 -8.18
N LYS A 399 10.74 -20.56 -8.96
CA LYS A 399 11.50 -19.33 -9.20
C LYS A 399 11.21 -18.31 -8.11
N ALA A 400 12.29 -17.79 -7.48
CA ALA A 400 12.17 -16.70 -6.52
C ALA A 400 11.46 -15.46 -7.13
N PRO A 401 10.43 -14.90 -6.46
CA PRO A 401 9.68 -13.71 -6.91
C PRO A 401 10.42 -12.40 -6.55
N ALA A 402 11.73 -12.38 -6.77
CA ALA A 402 12.61 -11.22 -6.57
C ALA A 402 13.31 -10.82 -7.87
N ASN A 403 13.85 -9.60 -7.91
CA ASN A 403 14.36 -8.94 -9.11
C ASN A 403 13.29 -8.83 -10.21
N VAL A 404 12.07 -8.49 -9.79
CA VAL A 404 10.91 -8.31 -10.67
C VAL A 404 10.37 -6.90 -10.49
N SER A 405 10.04 -6.25 -11.60
CA SER A 405 9.53 -4.87 -11.59
C SER A 405 8.05 -4.80 -11.22
N LEU A 406 7.70 -3.75 -10.47
CA LEU A 406 6.32 -3.42 -10.14
C LEU A 406 5.73 -2.45 -11.17
N SER A 407 4.49 -2.71 -11.56
CA SER A 407 3.68 -1.82 -12.39
C SER A 407 2.81 -0.94 -11.51
N TYR A 408 2.46 0.26 -12.00
CA TYR A 408 1.65 1.26 -11.30
C TYR A 408 2.27 1.82 -10.02
N VAL A 409 3.59 1.65 -9.85
CA VAL A 409 4.36 2.21 -8.74
C VAL A 409 5.27 3.30 -9.28
N THR A 410 5.10 4.53 -8.78
CA THR A 410 5.98 5.65 -9.06
C THR A 410 7.31 5.47 -8.31
N GLU A 411 7.25 5.29 -7.00
CA GLU A 411 8.39 4.99 -6.13
C GLU A 411 7.91 4.38 -4.80
N PRO A 412 8.78 3.69 -4.02
CA PRO A 412 8.50 3.36 -2.63
C PRO A 412 8.41 4.63 -1.77
N THR A 413 7.67 4.57 -0.66
CA THR A 413 7.55 5.70 0.28
C THR A 413 8.89 6.11 0.89
N GLU A 414 9.79 5.14 1.08
CA GLU A 414 11.15 5.36 1.57
C GLU A 414 12.21 4.73 0.67
N LYS A 415 13.36 5.39 0.55
CA LYS A 415 14.50 4.84 -0.19
C LYS A 415 15.32 3.95 0.74
N VAL A 416 15.43 2.67 0.40
CA VAL A 416 16.20 1.69 1.17
C VAL A 416 17.64 1.60 0.66
N SER A 417 18.59 1.99 1.51
CA SER A 417 20.03 1.84 1.28
C SER A 417 20.47 0.37 1.36
N GLU A 418 21.68 0.07 0.90
CA GLU A 418 22.24 -1.28 0.97
C GLU A 418 22.45 -1.76 2.42
N LYS A 419 22.82 -0.84 3.32
CA LYS A 419 22.99 -1.16 4.75
C LYS A 419 21.64 -1.49 5.40
N GLU A 420 20.61 -0.70 5.15
CA GLU A 420 19.26 -0.97 5.65
C GLU A 420 18.70 -2.26 5.06
N GLN A 421 18.89 -2.49 3.76
CA GLN A 421 18.53 -3.75 3.12
C GLN A 421 19.16 -4.96 3.81
N SER A 422 20.45 -4.87 4.15
CA SER A 422 21.15 -5.97 4.84
C SER A 422 20.48 -6.28 6.18
N ASP A 423 20.12 -5.26 6.96
CA ASP A 423 19.44 -5.42 8.24
C ASP A 423 18.01 -5.95 8.06
N LEU A 424 17.27 -5.47 7.05
CA LEU A 424 15.93 -5.98 6.72
C LEU A 424 15.94 -7.46 6.39
N ASN A 425 16.94 -7.87 5.62
CA ASN A 425 17.07 -9.22 5.10
C ASN A 425 17.57 -10.21 6.17
N ILE A 426 18.56 -9.84 6.99
CA ILE A 426 19.11 -10.69 8.06
C ILE A 426 19.22 -9.86 9.35
N HIS A 427 18.39 -10.18 10.34
CA HIS A 427 18.32 -9.46 11.61
C HIS A 427 18.47 -10.40 12.82
N ASN A 428 18.88 -9.86 13.96
CA ASN A 428 19.07 -10.60 15.20
C ASN A 428 17.78 -11.24 15.75
N SER A 429 16.61 -10.65 15.45
CA SER A 429 15.30 -11.25 15.77
C SER A 429 15.04 -12.53 14.96
N GLY A 430 15.75 -12.71 13.85
CA GLY A 430 15.52 -13.75 12.86
C GLY A 430 14.37 -13.52 11.90
N LYS A 431 13.66 -12.39 12.05
CA LYS A 431 12.51 -12.03 11.23
C LYS A 431 12.95 -11.19 10.04
N SER A 432 12.89 -11.77 8.85
CA SER A 432 13.29 -11.11 7.61
C SER A 432 12.13 -10.33 7.00
N ILE A 433 12.46 -9.21 6.38
CA ILE A 433 11.54 -8.33 5.66
C ILE A 433 12.12 -8.08 4.27
N ASN A 434 11.31 -8.30 3.23
CA ASN A 434 11.73 -8.14 1.85
C ASN A 434 11.52 -6.69 1.41
N ALA A 435 12.59 -6.04 0.94
CA ALA A 435 12.45 -4.66 0.50
C ALA A 435 11.98 -4.53 -0.96
N VAL A 436 11.26 -3.45 -1.25
CA VAL A 436 11.06 -2.92 -2.60
C VAL A 436 12.02 -1.74 -2.77
N ARG A 437 12.82 -1.75 -3.84
CA ARG A 437 13.88 -0.76 -4.07
C ARG A 437 13.81 -0.15 -5.45
N THR A 438 14.14 1.13 -5.53
CA THR A 438 14.29 1.86 -6.78
C THR A 438 15.72 1.73 -7.30
N PHE A 439 15.85 1.37 -8.58
CA PHE A 439 17.12 1.30 -9.27
C PHE A 439 17.09 2.18 -10.52
N THR A 440 18.09 3.05 -10.65
CA THR A 440 18.27 3.88 -11.85
C THR A 440 18.34 2.99 -13.10
N GLY A 441 17.49 3.27 -14.08
CA GLY A 441 17.40 2.52 -15.34
C GLY A 441 16.65 1.19 -15.28
N LYS A 442 16.26 0.70 -14.10
CA LYS A 442 15.45 -0.54 -13.93
C LYS A 442 14.09 -0.32 -13.27
N GLY A 443 13.87 0.86 -12.68
CA GLY A 443 12.62 1.19 -11.99
C GLY A 443 12.54 0.55 -10.61
N ASN A 444 11.31 0.28 -10.16
CA ASN A 444 11.02 -0.25 -8.83
C ASN A 444 11.00 -1.78 -8.85
N LEU A 445 11.93 -2.41 -8.15
CA LEU A 445 12.12 -3.86 -8.11
C LEU A 445 11.86 -4.42 -6.72
N ILE A 446 11.23 -5.60 -6.67
CA ILE A 446 11.20 -6.43 -5.46
C ILE A 446 12.61 -6.98 -5.23
N TRP A 447 13.18 -6.71 -4.07
CA TRP A 447 14.58 -6.98 -3.75
C TRP A 447 14.73 -7.89 -2.52
N GLY A 448 13.93 -8.95 -2.45
CA GLY A 448 13.99 -9.98 -1.41
C GLY A 448 13.02 -11.12 -1.71
N ALA A 449 13.36 -12.34 -1.29
CA ALA A 449 12.50 -13.52 -1.41
C ALA A 449 12.61 -14.44 -0.19
N ARG A 450 12.81 -13.87 1.00
CA ARG A 450 12.82 -14.59 2.27
C ARG A 450 11.44 -14.69 2.91
N THR A 451 11.18 -15.81 3.58
CA THR A 451 10.05 -15.95 4.49
C THR A 451 10.30 -15.16 5.77
N LEU A 452 9.29 -15.01 6.62
CA LEU A 452 9.43 -14.32 7.89
C LEU A 452 10.43 -15.05 8.81
N ASP A 453 10.46 -16.38 8.81
CA ASP A 453 11.56 -17.17 9.41
C ASP A 453 12.77 -17.23 8.47
N GLY A 454 13.50 -16.12 8.37
CA GLY A 454 14.54 -15.95 7.35
C GLY A 454 15.98 -16.16 7.85
N LYS A 455 16.16 -16.65 9.09
CA LYS A 455 17.48 -16.97 9.66
C LYS A 455 18.25 -17.92 8.74
N ASP A 456 19.56 -17.69 8.59
CA ASP A 456 20.39 -18.61 7.80
C ASP A 456 20.59 -19.96 8.50
N LYS A 457 20.64 -19.96 9.83
CA LYS A 457 20.81 -21.14 10.67
C LYS A 457 19.65 -21.29 11.64
N LYS A 458 19.20 -22.53 11.83
CA LYS A 458 18.28 -22.93 12.90
C LYS A 458 18.98 -22.90 14.26
N SER A 459 18.23 -23.02 15.34
CA SER A 459 18.76 -23.06 16.72
C SER A 459 19.71 -24.24 16.97
N ASP A 460 19.61 -25.30 16.17
CA ASP A 460 20.50 -26.47 16.20
C ASP A 460 21.79 -26.31 15.35
N GLY A 461 22.02 -25.13 14.77
CA GLY A 461 23.19 -24.81 13.96
C GLY A 461 23.13 -25.32 12.51
N LYS A 462 22.05 -26.01 12.11
CA LYS A 462 21.84 -26.45 10.72
C LYS A 462 21.31 -25.33 9.83
N ASP A 463 21.46 -25.47 8.52
CA ASP A 463 20.89 -24.53 7.57
C ASP A 463 19.37 -24.47 7.68
N ASN A 464 18.81 -23.26 7.62
CA ASN A 464 17.38 -23.11 7.47
C ASN A 464 16.97 -23.40 6.02
N GLU A 465 16.33 -24.55 5.82
CA GLU A 465 15.82 -24.98 4.53
C GLU A 465 14.62 -24.15 4.06
N TRP A 466 13.85 -23.60 5.01
CA TRP A 466 12.56 -22.96 4.76
C TRP A 466 12.62 -21.44 4.66
N LYS A 467 13.82 -20.85 4.70
CA LYS A 467 14.01 -19.40 4.69
C LYS A 467 13.59 -18.69 3.41
N TYR A 468 13.28 -19.43 2.34
CA TYR A 468 12.98 -18.87 1.02
C TYR A 468 11.53 -19.15 0.59
N ILE A 469 10.88 -18.10 0.08
CA ILE A 469 9.46 -18.09 -0.28
C ILE A 469 9.13 -19.17 -1.32
N HIS A 470 9.85 -19.19 -2.43
CA HIS A 470 9.64 -20.14 -3.52
C HIS A 470 9.91 -21.59 -3.10
N VAL A 471 10.86 -21.82 -2.18
CA VAL A 471 11.16 -23.17 -1.66
C VAL A 471 9.98 -23.69 -0.84
N ARG A 472 9.45 -22.88 0.09
CA ARG A 472 8.27 -23.22 0.88
C ARG A 472 7.04 -23.45 -0.01
N ARG A 473 6.70 -22.46 -0.84
CA ARG A 473 5.51 -22.51 -1.71
C ARG A 473 5.54 -23.67 -2.70
N TYR A 474 6.70 -23.96 -3.28
CA TYR A 474 6.86 -25.07 -4.22
C TYR A 474 6.74 -26.43 -3.52
N TYR A 475 7.28 -26.55 -2.30
CA TYR A 475 7.08 -27.74 -1.48
C TYR A 475 5.59 -27.96 -1.15
N ASP A 476 4.88 -26.91 -0.73
CA ASP A 476 3.43 -26.97 -0.44
C ASP A 476 2.64 -27.42 -1.67
N MET A 477 2.98 -26.87 -2.85
CA MET A 477 2.39 -27.26 -4.13
C MET A 477 2.56 -28.75 -4.40
N ILE A 478 3.80 -29.26 -4.34
CA ILE A 478 4.10 -30.65 -4.64
C ILE A 478 3.40 -31.56 -3.63
N GLN A 479 3.48 -31.25 -2.34
CA GLN A 479 2.86 -32.03 -1.29
C GLN A 479 1.36 -32.15 -1.53
N GLN A 480 0.66 -31.04 -1.79
CA GLN A 480 -0.78 -31.08 -2.04
C GLN A 480 -1.13 -31.81 -3.34
N SER A 481 -0.36 -31.58 -4.41
CA SER A 481 -0.58 -32.21 -5.72
C SER A 481 -0.42 -33.72 -5.65
N ILE A 482 0.62 -34.19 -4.94
CA ILE A 482 0.88 -35.62 -4.71
C ILE A 482 -0.20 -36.22 -3.82
N SER A 483 -0.53 -35.60 -2.69
CA SER A 483 -1.58 -36.11 -1.78
C SER A 483 -2.90 -36.31 -2.52
N LYS A 484 -3.35 -35.31 -3.28
CA LYS A 484 -4.57 -35.39 -4.09
C LYS A 484 -4.47 -36.47 -5.18
N ALA A 485 -3.30 -36.66 -5.78
CA ALA A 485 -3.12 -37.73 -6.75
C ALA A 485 -3.18 -39.12 -6.11
N LEU A 486 -2.72 -39.25 -4.87
CA LEU A 486 -2.69 -40.51 -4.12
C LEU A 486 -4.09 -40.94 -3.60
N GLU A 487 -5.04 -40.01 -3.46
CA GLU A 487 -6.43 -40.33 -3.06
C GLU A 487 -7.06 -41.45 -3.91
N ARG A 488 -6.69 -41.56 -5.19
CA ARG A 488 -7.20 -42.61 -6.10
C ARG A 488 -6.80 -44.03 -5.71
N PHE A 489 -5.80 -44.19 -4.84
CA PHE A 489 -5.33 -45.50 -4.38
C PHE A 489 -5.96 -45.93 -3.05
N ILE A 490 -6.80 -45.10 -2.42
CA ILE A 490 -7.43 -45.39 -1.11
C ILE A 490 -8.28 -46.67 -1.16
N ASP A 491 -9.01 -46.88 -2.26
CA ASP A 491 -9.92 -48.03 -2.43
C ASP A 491 -9.33 -49.15 -3.30
N GLU A 492 -8.05 -49.05 -3.68
CA GLU A 492 -7.37 -50.06 -4.49
C GLU A 492 -6.85 -51.23 -3.62
N PRO A 493 -6.81 -52.48 -4.13
CA PRO A 493 -6.25 -53.60 -3.37
C PRO A 493 -4.79 -53.33 -2.98
N ASN A 494 -4.46 -53.45 -1.69
CA ASN A 494 -3.09 -53.25 -1.20
C ASN A 494 -2.18 -54.42 -1.62
N THR A 495 -1.59 -54.32 -2.81
CA THR A 495 -0.74 -55.34 -3.43
C THR A 495 0.50 -54.69 -4.05
N SER A 496 1.55 -55.49 -4.31
CA SER A 496 2.77 -55.00 -4.97
C SER A 496 2.51 -54.36 -6.34
N HIS A 497 1.44 -54.75 -7.04
CA HIS A 497 1.04 -54.10 -8.29
C HIS A 497 0.57 -52.67 -8.06
N THR A 498 -0.24 -52.43 -7.03
CA THR A 498 -0.71 -51.10 -6.64
C THR A 498 0.45 -50.21 -6.20
N TRP A 499 1.41 -50.78 -5.47
CA TRP A 499 2.64 -50.07 -5.06
C TRP A 499 3.47 -49.64 -6.25
N LEU A 500 3.68 -50.54 -7.22
CA LEU A 500 4.42 -50.23 -8.43
C LEU A 500 3.71 -49.14 -9.25
N ARG A 501 2.38 -49.19 -9.35
CA ARG A 501 1.59 -48.16 -10.04
C ARG A 501 1.75 -46.78 -9.39
N ALA A 502 1.63 -46.69 -8.07
CA ALA A 502 1.82 -45.44 -7.35
C ALA A 502 3.25 -44.93 -7.46
N LYS A 503 4.24 -45.82 -7.30
CA LYS A 503 5.66 -45.48 -7.45
C LYS A 503 5.96 -44.92 -8.85
N THR A 504 5.54 -45.61 -9.91
CA THR A 504 5.75 -45.16 -11.29
C THR A 504 5.06 -43.82 -11.57
N MET A 505 3.85 -43.61 -11.05
CA MET A 505 3.15 -42.32 -11.15
C MET A 505 3.96 -41.18 -10.53
N LEU A 506 4.46 -41.38 -9.30
CA LEU A 506 5.25 -40.38 -8.56
C LEU A 506 6.60 -40.12 -9.22
N GLU A 507 7.32 -41.17 -9.63
CA GLU A 507 8.63 -41.03 -10.28
C GLU A 507 8.51 -40.32 -11.63
N ASN A 508 7.47 -40.60 -12.42
CA ASN A 508 7.23 -39.90 -13.69
C ASN A 508 6.98 -38.41 -13.47
N PHE A 509 6.13 -38.06 -12.49
CA PHE A 509 5.86 -36.68 -12.14
C PHE A 509 7.11 -35.93 -11.67
N LEU A 510 7.85 -36.48 -10.71
CA LEU A 510 9.07 -35.86 -10.19
C LEU A 510 10.16 -35.75 -11.26
N ASN A 511 10.25 -36.70 -12.18
CA ASN A 511 11.14 -36.61 -13.32
C ASN A 511 10.79 -35.44 -14.25
N GLN A 512 9.50 -35.19 -14.50
CA GLN A 512 9.07 -34.02 -15.27
C GLN A 512 9.47 -32.72 -14.56
N GLN A 513 9.23 -32.63 -13.25
CA GLN A 513 9.62 -31.47 -12.46
C GLN A 513 11.15 -31.23 -12.45
N TRP A 514 11.95 -32.31 -12.41
CA TRP A 514 13.40 -32.21 -12.56
C TRP A 514 13.81 -31.73 -13.95
N MET A 515 13.21 -32.27 -15.01
CA MET A 515 13.47 -31.83 -16.39
C MET A 515 13.12 -30.36 -16.64
N GLU A 516 12.11 -29.83 -15.94
CA GLU A 516 11.72 -28.42 -15.96
C GLU A 516 12.65 -27.52 -15.11
N GLY A 517 13.63 -28.11 -14.41
CA GLY A 517 14.60 -27.41 -13.59
C GLY A 517 14.07 -26.98 -12.22
N ALA A 518 12.97 -27.57 -11.76
CA ALA A 518 12.36 -27.28 -10.47
C ALA A 518 13.02 -28.05 -9.31
N LEU A 519 13.65 -29.19 -9.61
CA LEU A 519 14.42 -29.99 -8.67
C LEU A 519 15.92 -29.87 -8.96
N ALA A 520 16.73 -29.82 -7.91
CA ALA A 520 18.19 -29.73 -7.99
C ALA A 520 18.82 -31.11 -8.16
N GLY A 521 19.93 -31.21 -8.90
CA GLY A 521 20.68 -32.45 -9.08
C GLY A 521 21.08 -32.65 -10.54
N SER A 522 22.26 -33.23 -10.76
CA SER A 522 22.75 -33.49 -12.13
C SER A 522 22.14 -34.76 -12.72
N THR A 523 21.55 -35.62 -11.87
CA THR A 523 20.84 -36.84 -12.27
C THR A 523 19.51 -36.97 -11.53
N PRO A 524 18.52 -37.72 -12.06
CA PRO A 524 17.25 -37.94 -11.38
C PRO A 524 17.40 -38.51 -9.97
N LYS A 525 18.40 -39.39 -9.76
CA LYS A 525 18.67 -40.04 -8.47
C LYS A 525 19.18 -39.07 -7.40
N GLU A 526 19.81 -37.97 -7.79
CA GLU A 526 20.18 -36.89 -6.89
C GLU A 526 18.99 -35.96 -6.59
N ALA A 527 18.07 -35.85 -7.56
CA ALA A 527 16.94 -34.94 -7.48
C ALA A 527 15.76 -35.48 -6.67
N TYR A 528 15.46 -36.77 -6.77
CA TYR A 528 14.37 -37.39 -6.03
C TYR A 528 14.57 -38.89 -5.77
N GLU A 529 13.92 -39.38 -4.71
CA GLU A 529 13.84 -40.80 -4.36
C GLU A 529 12.39 -41.11 -3.94
N VAL A 530 11.79 -42.17 -4.51
CA VAL A 530 10.45 -42.66 -4.15
C VAL A 530 10.53 -44.12 -3.71
N LYS A 531 10.02 -44.40 -2.50
CA LYS A 531 9.83 -45.76 -1.99
C LYS A 531 8.38 -46.00 -1.68
N VAL A 532 7.88 -47.18 -2.08
CA VAL A 532 6.53 -47.63 -1.76
C VAL A 532 6.62 -49.06 -1.25
N TYR A 533 6.06 -49.33 -0.08
CA TYR A 533 6.14 -50.63 0.57
C TYR A 533 4.95 -50.86 1.52
N GLY A 534 4.55 -52.11 1.71
CA GLY A 534 3.63 -52.53 2.76
C GLY A 534 4.41 -53.28 3.83
N THR A 535 4.53 -52.69 5.00
CA THR A 535 5.14 -53.31 6.18
C THR A 535 4.22 -53.08 7.37
N GLU A 536 4.25 -53.98 8.34
CA GLU A 536 3.83 -53.67 9.71
C GLU A 536 4.88 -52.73 10.31
N ASP A 537 4.65 -51.43 10.24
CA ASP A 537 5.47 -50.43 10.93
C ASP A 537 5.10 -50.43 12.43
N PRO A 538 6.05 -50.37 13.38
CA PRO A 538 5.78 -50.16 14.80
C PRO A 538 4.82 -48.99 15.08
N VAL A 539 4.87 -47.93 14.27
CA VAL A 539 4.05 -46.71 14.41
C VAL A 539 2.61 -46.91 13.89
N THR A 540 2.38 -47.88 13.01
CA THR A 540 1.05 -48.19 12.43
C THR A 540 0.43 -49.46 13.01
N HIS A 541 0.77 -49.88 14.24
CA HIS A 541 0.27 -51.11 14.87
C HIS A 541 -1.26 -51.26 14.91
N ASN A 542 -2.01 -50.16 14.77
CA ASN A 542 -3.47 -50.15 14.78
C ASN A 542 -4.11 -50.13 13.37
N ILE A 543 -3.30 -50.09 12.30
CA ILE A 543 -3.78 -50.04 10.90
C ILE A 543 -3.45 -51.36 10.21
N THR A 544 -4.48 -52.13 9.87
CA THR A 544 -4.32 -53.40 9.15
C THR A 544 -3.87 -53.12 7.71
N ASN A 545 -2.67 -53.58 7.34
CA ASN A 545 -2.12 -53.56 5.98
C ASN A 545 -2.02 -52.13 5.35
N PRO A 546 -1.13 -51.24 5.85
CA PRO A 546 -0.92 -49.92 5.26
C PRO A 546 -0.08 -49.98 3.97
N MET A 547 -0.29 -49.01 3.08
CA MET A 547 0.60 -48.72 1.95
C MET A 547 1.42 -47.48 2.29
N ASN A 548 2.71 -47.66 2.59
CA ASN A 548 3.61 -46.59 2.98
C ASN A 548 4.33 -46.02 1.76
N ILE A 549 4.48 -44.69 1.70
CA ILE A 549 5.15 -43.97 0.61
C ILE A 549 6.14 -42.99 1.24
N GLU A 550 7.43 -43.17 0.95
CA GLU A 550 8.48 -42.20 1.29
C GLU A 550 8.90 -41.46 0.02
N ILE A 551 8.92 -40.12 0.10
CA ILE A 551 9.33 -39.25 -1.00
C ILE A 551 10.41 -38.32 -0.47
N LYS A 552 11.56 -38.31 -1.14
CA LYS A 552 12.63 -37.33 -0.90
C LYS A 552 12.84 -36.53 -2.17
N ILE A 553 12.98 -35.22 -2.02
CA ILE A 553 13.20 -34.28 -3.13
C ILE A 553 14.30 -33.29 -2.77
N ALA A 554 15.10 -32.90 -3.76
CA ALA A 554 16.09 -31.84 -3.64
C ALA A 554 15.54 -30.56 -4.28
N LEU A 555 15.19 -29.56 -3.46
CA LEU A 555 14.62 -28.30 -3.93
C LEU A 555 15.73 -27.35 -4.41
N VAL A 556 15.45 -26.61 -5.49
CA VAL A 556 16.35 -25.56 -6.00
C VAL A 556 16.40 -24.39 -5.02
N ARG A 557 17.61 -23.92 -4.72
CA ARG A 557 17.87 -22.74 -3.89
C ARG A 557 18.40 -21.59 -4.75
N PRO A 558 18.07 -20.32 -4.43
CA PRO A 558 18.51 -19.19 -5.23
C PRO A 558 19.98 -18.86 -4.94
N ALA A 559 20.69 -18.34 -5.94
CA ALA A 559 21.95 -17.66 -5.74
C ALA A 559 21.67 -16.22 -5.27
N GLU A 560 21.69 -15.99 -3.96
CA GLU A 560 21.40 -14.67 -3.38
C GLU A 560 22.60 -13.71 -3.48
N PHE A 561 23.81 -14.24 -3.33
CA PHE A 561 25.05 -13.48 -3.35
C PHE A 561 25.95 -13.97 -4.50
N ILE A 562 26.45 -13.03 -5.29
CA ILE A 562 27.49 -13.30 -6.28
C ILE A 562 28.77 -12.63 -5.78
N ILE A 563 29.75 -13.44 -5.36
CA ILE A 563 31.04 -12.95 -4.86
C ILE A 563 32.05 -12.98 -6.01
N LEU A 564 32.46 -11.81 -6.48
CA LEU A 564 33.51 -11.66 -7.49
C LEU A 564 34.88 -11.56 -6.82
N ASN A 565 35.65 -12.64 -6.88
CA ASN A 565 37.03 -12.66 -6.39
C ASN A 565 38.00 -12.33 -7.54
N PHE A 566 38.52 -11.11 -7.57
CA PHE A 566 39.58 -10.73 -8.49
C PHE A 566 40.94 -11.21 -7.98
N SER A 567 41.69 -11.94 -8.81
CA SER A 567 43.11 -12.17 -8.60
C SER A 567 43.89 -11.76 -9.85
N HIS A 568 44.98 -11.04 -9.65
CA HIS A 568 45.92 -10.68 -10.71
C HIS A 568 47.07 -11.69 -10.70
N LYS A 569 47.31 -12.37 -11.82
CA LYS A 569 48.46 -13.27 -11.97
C LYS A 569 49.62 -12.48 -12.59
N LEU A 570 50.77 -12.43 -11.90
CA LEU A 570 51.97 -11.79 -12.45
C LEU A 570 52.38 -12.46 -13.78
N GLN A 571 52.91 -11.65 -14.70
CA GLN A 571 53.41 -12.11 -15.99
C GLN A 571 54.42 -13.23 -15.76
N GLN A 572 54.12 -14.43 -16.27
CA GLN A 572 55.05 -15.55 -16.20
C GLN A 572 56.18 -15.25 -17.19
N SER A 573 57.39 -15.03 -16.65
CA SER A 573 58.64 -14.86 -17.39
C SER A 573 59.09 -16.15 -18.03
#